data_AF-A0A182XLD3-F1
#
_entry.id   AF-A0A182XLD3-F1
#
_cell.length_a   1.000
_cell.length_b   1.000
_cell.length_c   1.000
_cell.angle_alpha   90.00
_cell.angle_beta   90.00
_cell.angle_gamma   90.00
#
_symmetry.space_group_name_H-M   'P 1'
#
loop_
_entity.id
_entity.type
_entity.pdbx_description
1 polymer ?
#
loop_
_entity_poly.entity_id
_entity_poly.type
_entity_poly.pdbx_seq_one_letter_code
_entity_poly.pdbx_strand_id
1 'polypeptide(L)'
;LPIFTVYQWGQGLCSAASGEYGSCQPNNECVLRGGIPAGPCAGGYGTCCIFMASCGGVVRENGTYFVNPNHPDSTDGTGSCQLTILKMHPDICQVRLDFDHFSLNGPEIVNHICNTDQFLVSGGSPAPTICGSATGEHMYIDAGMGQSNPIILTVITSGPSFPRSWRVRISQIPCGAIAKADQGCLQYHTGVSGRVKSFNFDPLSGRQLSNQDYSICIRTERNFCSIQYTACPGAMPGNRSRTFTLSGNSNSVVQAMVGGGTQGSPNSCTNDWLMVPCAKIADRLPMASTCEDKICGGTFNAEVSSVERTVVSTIRPFRLAFHTDSIEAPTDVDNRGFCLDYVQQPCTSNK
;
A
#
# COMPACT_ATOMS: atom_id res chain seq x y z
N LEU A 1 2.49 44.47 31.19
CA LEU A 1 3.54 43.45 30.98
C LEU A 1 3.23 42.25 31.88
N PRO A 2 3.32 41.01 31.42
CA PRO A 2 2.73 40.44 30.20
C PRO A 2 1.87 39.20 30.55
N ILE A 3 0.74 39.00 29.88
CA ILE A 3 0.13 37.66 29.76
C ILE A 3 -0.12 37.43 28.28
N PHE A 4 0.98 37.23 27.54
CA PHE A 4 0.90 36.38 26.36
C PHE A 4 0.98 34.96 26.89
N THR A 5 -0.18 34.37 27.19
CA THR A 5 -0.30 32.91 27.14
C THR A 5 -0.04 32.53 25.70
N VAL A 6 1.21 32.12 25.42
CA VAL A 6 1.53 31.35 24.22
C VAL A 6 0.71 30.08 24.34
N TYR A 7 -0.49 30.09 23.76
CA TYR A 7 -1.25 28.87 23.54
C TYR A 7 -0.37 28.02 22.63
N GLN A 8 0.11 26.89 23.14
CA GLN A 8 0.80 25.93 22.31
C GLN A 8 -0.19 25.47 21.25
N TRP A 9 -0.07 25.99 20.04
CA TRP A 9 -0.75 25.42 18.88
C TRP A 9 -0.20 24.02 18.67
N GLY A 10 -0.89 23.04 19.25
CA GLY A 10 -0.93 21.72 18.66
C GLY A 10 -1.45 21.91 17.24
N GLN A 11 -0.63 21.57 16.26
CA GLN A 11 -0.95 21.69 14.84
C GLN A 11 -2.27 20.96 14.55
N GLY A 12 -3.37 21.71 14.51
CA GLY A 12 -4.68 21.17 14.20
C GLY A 12 -4.69 20.76 12.74
N LEU A 13 -5.06 19.51 12.45
CA LEU A 13 -5.37 19.07 11.11
C LEU A 13 -6.55 19.88 10.57
N CYS A 14 -6.41 20.37 9.35
CA CYS A 14 -7.46 21.07 8.60
C CYS A 14 -7.52 20.50 7.18
N SER A 15 -8.60 20.76 6.46
CA SER A 15 -8.77 20.35 5.07
C SER A 15 -9.00 21.58 4.19
N ALA A 16 -8.33 21.65 3.05
CA ALA A 16 -8.62 22.62 2.02
C ALA A 16 -9.87 22.25 1.23
N ALA A 17 -10.46 23.24 0.55
CA ALA A 17 -11.58 23.03 -0.36
C ALA A 17 -11.25 22.09 -1.53
N SER A 18 -9.97 22.00 -1.90
CA SER A 18 -9.42 21.09 -2.92
C SER A 18 -9.21 19.65 -2.43
N GLY A 19 -9.47 19.37 -1.15
CA GLY A 19 -9.46 18.03 -0.55
C GLY A 19 -8.15 17.63 0.13
N GLU A 20 -7.07 18.40 0.01
CA GLU A 20 -5.83 18.14 0.74
C GLU A 20 -5.97 18.50 2.22
N TYR A 21 -5.32 17.69 3.06
CA TYR A 21 -5.13 18.01 4.45
C TYR A 21 -3.90 18.90 4.66
N GLY A 22 -4.07 19.95 5.45
CA GLY A 22 -3.02 20.85 5.89
C GLY A 22 -2.91 20.93 7.40
N SER A 23 -2.07 21.87 7.85
CA SER A 23 -1.88 22.22 9.26
C SER A 23 -2.38 23.64 9.51
N CYS A 24 -3.17 23.81 10.57
CA CYS A 24 -3.70 25.11 10.95
C CYS A 24 -2.61 25.96 11.63
N GLN A 25 -2.21 27.05 10.98
CA GLN A 25 -1.15 27.96 11.46
C GLN A 25 -1.39 29.40 10.98
N PRO A 26 -0.62 30.40 11.44
CA PRO A 26 -0.73 31.77 10.96
C PRO A 26 -0.47 31.87 9.46
N ASN A 27 -1.16 32.80 8.81
CA ASN A 27 -0.98 33.04 7.38
C ASN A 27 0.47 33.45 7.04
N ASN A 28 1.07 34.33 7.85
CA ASN A 28 2.45 34.76 7.64
C ASN A 28 3.45 33.61 7.82
N GLU A 29 3.25 32.73 8.80
CA GLU A 29 4.10 31.57 9.03
C GLU A 29 3.98 30.53 7.91
N CYS A 30 2.76 30.29 7.42
CA CYS A 30 2.51 29.42 6.28
C CYS A 30 3.31 29.85 5.04
N VAL A 31 3.17 31.12 4.65
CA VAL A 31 3.86 31.68 3.47
C VAL A 31 5.38 31.73 3.69
N LEU A 32 5.84 32.09 4.89
CA LEU A 32 7.27 32.16 5.22
C LEU A 32 7.96 30.79 5.11
N ARG A 33 7.24 29.70 5.40
CA ARG A 33 7.72 28.32 5.24
C ARG A 33 7.51 27.75 3.82
N GLY A 34 6.98 28.55 2.89
CA GLY A 34 6.71 28.13 1.51
C GLY A 34 5.45 27.28 1.33
N GLY A 35 4.54 27.31 2.31
CA GLY A 35 3.23 26.67 2.21
C GLY A 35 2.19 27.55 1.52
N ILE A 36 1.08 26.92 1.13
CA ILE A 36 -0.05 27.51 0.42
C ILE A 36 -1.21 27.71 1.40
N PRO A 37 -1.66 28.96 1.66
CA PRO A 37 -2.86 29.23 2.44
C PRO A 37 -4.12 28.76 1.71
N ALA A 38 -4.86 27.84 2.31
CA ALA A 38 -5.95 27.11 1.65
C ALA A 38 -7.31 27.24 2.35
N GLY A 39 -7.50 28.33 3.11
CA GLY A 39 -8.76 28.69 3.75
C GLY A 39 -8.64 28.89 5.25
N PRO A 40 -9.64 29.51 5.91
CA PRO A 40 -9.59 29.78 7.34
C PRO A 40 -9.71 28.49 8.17
N CYS A 41 -9.01 28.45 9.29
CA CYS A 41 -9.10 27.39 10.29
C CYS A 41 -9.19 27.99 11.70
N ALA A 42 -9.43 27.15 12.71
CA ALA A 42 -9.54 27.56 14.11
C ALA A 42 -10.50 28.76 14.32
N GLY A 43 -11.67 28.75 13.69
CA GLY A 43 -12.64 29.85 13.81
C GLY A 43 -12.23 31.17 13.15
N GLY A 44 -11.25 31.15 12.23
CA GLY A 44 -10.78 32.33 11.50
C GLY A 44 -9.49 32.95 12.05
N TYR A 45 -8.94 32.40 13.12
CA TYR A 45 -7.67 32.88 13.72
C TYR A 45 -6.42 32.32 13.04
N GLY A 46 -6.56 31.33 12.16
CA GLY A 46 -5.47 30.76 11.37
C GLY A 46 -5.88 30.47 9.92
N THR A 47 -4.89 30.07 9.12
CA THR A 47 -5.12 29.49 7.79
C THR A 47 -4.74 28.02 7.77
N CYS A 48 -5.48 27.24 7.02
CA CYS A 48 -5.06 25.90 6.66
C CYS A 48 -3.88 26.00 5.70
N CYS A 49 -2.73 25.49 6.12
CA CYS A 49 -1.51 25.58 5.32
C CYS A 49 -1.15 24.24 4.73
N ILE A 50 -0.95 24.19 3.43
CA ILE A 50 -0.57 22.99 2.69
C ILE A 50 0.84 23.16 2.13
N PHE A 51 1.67 22.14 2.30
CA PHE A 51 2.98 22.10 1.67
C PHE A 51 2.92 21.17 0.46
N MET A 52 3.40 21.64 -0.68
CA MET A 52 3.52 20.83 -1.90
C MET A 52 4.93 20.98 -2.46
N ALA A 53 5.47 19.90 -3.00
CA ALA A 53 6.74 19.89 -3.68
C ALA A 53 6.66 19.01 -4.93
N SER A 54 7.37 19.41 -5.98
CA SER A 54 7.47 18.66 -7.24
C SER A 54 8.92 18.31 -7.55
N CYS A 55 9.21 18.00 -8.80
CA CYS A 55 10.52 17.51 -9.26
C CYS A 55 11.66 18.46 -8.88
N GLY A 56 12.76 17.91 -8.38
CA GLY A 56 13.91 18.64 -7.86
C GLY A 56 13.71 19.22 -6.44
N GLY A 57 12.52 19.07 -5.86
CA GLY A 57 12.20 19.60 -4.54
C GLY A 57 12.88 18.87 -3.39
N VAL A 58 12.99 19.58 -2.27
CA VAL A 58 13.45 19.04 -1.00
C VAL A 58 12.37 19.26 0.06
N VAL A 59 11.87 18.18 0.64
CA VAL A 59 10.85 18.18 1.69
C VAL A 59 11.51 18.11 3.05
N ARG A 60 11.12 19.03 3.93
CA ARG A 60 11.47 19.00 5.36
C ARG A 60 10.23 18.96 6.24
N GLU A 61 9.15 19.60 5.80
CA GLU A 61 7.91 19.72 6.56
C GLU A 61 7.08 18.43 6.48
N ASN A 62 6.46 18.06 7.60
CA ASN A 62 5.60 16.88 7.68
C ASN A 62 4.26 17.15 6.98
N GLY A 63 3.70 16.14 6.32
CA GLY A 63 2.43 16.27 5.60
C GLY A 63 2.56 16.97 4.24
N THR A 64 3.77 17.11 3.70
CA THR A 64 3.99 17.68 2.36
C THR A 64 3.51 16.71 1.28
N TYR A 65 2.88 17.23 0.23
CA TYR A 65 2.46 16.44 -0.93
C TYR A 65 3.54 16.46 -2.01
N PHE A 66 3.95 15.28 -2.47
CA PHE A 66 4.69 15.12 -3.72
C PHE A 66 3.71 15.11 -4.88
N VAL A 67 3.80 16.13 -5.74
CA VAL A 67 2.88 16.32 -6.85
C VAL A 67 3.59 16.35 -8.20
N ASN A 68 2.87 15.99 -9.25
CA ASN A 68 3.37 16.12 -10.61
C ASN A 68 3.57 17.59 -11.01
N PRO A 69 4.46 17.90 -11.97
CA PRO A 69 4.81 19.29 -12.33
C PRO A 69 3.63 20.21 -12.65
N ASN A 70 2.58 19.67 -13.25
CA ASN A 70 1.40 20.42 -13.70
C ASN A 70 0.21 20.30 -12.75
N HIS A 71 0.41 19.80 -11.53
CA HIS A 71 -0.67 19.60 -10.56
C HIS A 71 -1.51 20.89 -10.37
N PRO A 72 -2.85 20.82 -10.40
CA PRO A 72 -3.69 19.61 -10.32
C PRO A 72 -3.93 18.87 -11.64
N ASP A 73 -3.49 19.42 -12.78
CA ASP A 73 -3.65 18.79 -14.09
C ASP A 73 -2.66 17.64 -14.31
N SER A 74 -2.92 16.79 -15.30
CA SER A 74 -2.01 15.72 -15.68
C SER A 74 -0.74 16.24 -16.37
N THR A 75 0.33 15.44 -16.32
CA THR A 75 1.55 15.63 -17.11
C THR A 75 1.72 14.50 -18.12
N ASP A 76 2.22 14.84 -19.31
CA ASP A 76 2.50 13.88 -20.38
C ASP A 76 3.91 14.06 -20.95
N GLY A 77 4.87 14.33 -20.06
CA GLY A 77 6.29 14.42 -20.38
C GLY A 77 6.99 13.08 -20.19
N THR A 78 8.15 12.94 -20.84
CA THR A 78 9.13 11.90 -20.53
C THR A 78 10.26 12.50 -19.71
N GLY A 79 10.81 11.74 -18.77
CA GLY A 79 11.87 12.20 -17.90
C GLY A 79 11.84 11.57 -16.51
N SER A 80 12.72 12.07 -15.64
CA SER A 80 12.84 11.65 -14.25
C SER A 80 12.48 12.81 -13.33
N CYS A 81 11.50 12.57 -12.45
CA CYS A 81 11.05 13.49 -11.44
C CYS A 81 11.46 12.97 -10.06
N GLN A 82 12.42 13.64 -9.43
CA GLN A 82 12.93 13.25 -8.11
C GLN A 82 12.49 14.22 -7.03
N LEU A 83 12.19 13.68 -5.85
CA LEU A 83 11.91 14.46 -4.65
C LEU A 83 12.75 13.92 -3.49
N THR A 84 13.47 14.81 -2.81
CA THR A 84 14.32 14.45 -1.67
C THR A 84 13.58 14.72 -0.36
N ILE A 85 13.46 13.73 0.51
CA ILE A 85 12.87 13.85 1.84
C ILE A 85 14.00 13.89 2.86
N LEU A 86 14.06 15.00 3.59
CA LEU A 86 14.93 15.17 4.74
C LEU A 86 14.11 15.02 6.02
N LYS A 87 14.63 14.23 6.95
CA LYS A 87 14.01 14.04 8.25
C LYS A 87 13.86 15.37 8.97
N MET A 88 12.65 15.67 9.43
CA MET A 88 12.38 16.87 10.23
C MET A 88 13.05 16.82 11.61
N HIS A 89 13.33 15.61 12.11
CA HIS A 89 13.93 15.38 13.42
C HIS A 89 14.73 14.05 13.43
N PRO A 90 15.81 13.91 14.21
CA PRO A 90 16.56 12.65 14.31
C PRO A 90 15.74 11.45 14.81
N ASP A 91 14.64 11.70 15.53
CA ASP A 91 13.70 10.69 16.03
C ASP A 91 12.70 10.21 14.97
N ILE A 92 12.80 10.64 13.71
CA ILE A 92 11.99 10.07 12.63
C ILE A 92 12.60 8.73 12.21
N CYS A 93 11.85 7.65 12.47
CA CYS A 93 12.22 6.29 12.10
C CYS A 93 11.56 5.82 10.81
N GLN A 94 10.43 6.41 10.42
CA GLN A 94 9.63 5.88 9.31
C GLN A 94 8.97 7.01 8.53
N VAL A 95 8.84 6.83 7.23
CA VAL A 95 8.05 7.70 6.36
C VAL A 95 6.91 6.88 5.81
N ARG A 96 5.68 7.38 5.98
CA ARG A 96 4.49 6.85 5.33
C ARG A 96 4.18 7.71 4.11
N LEU A 97 4.00 7.05 2.98
CA LEU A 97 3.58 7.62 1.72
C LEU A 97 2.13 7.21 1.50
N ASP A 98 1.20 8.15 1.49
CA ASP A 98 -0.20 7.91 1.16
C ASP A 98 -0.47 8.36 -0.28
N PHE A 99 -0.92 7.44 -1.13
CA PHE A 99 -1.19 7.69 -2.55
C PHE A 99 -2.62 8.25 -2.73
N ASP A 100 -2.85 9.50 -2.29
CA ASP A 100 -4.16 10.17 -2.40
C ASP A 100 -4.69 10.17 -3.84
N HIS A 101 -3.79 10.39 -4.80
CA HIS A 101 -4.02 10.16 -6.22
C HIS A 101 -2.74 9.61 -6.82
N PHE A 102 -2.82 8.52 -7.58
CA PHE A 102 -1.65 7.96 -8.24
C PHE A 102 -2.07 7.18 -9.48
N SER A 103 -1.77 7.74 -10.64
CA SER A 103 -2.03 7.17 -11.96
C SER A 103 -0.82 7.41 -12.86
N LEU A 104 -0.09 6.33 -13.10
CA LEU A 104 0.96 6.23 -14.10
C LEU A 104 0.52 5.26 -15.20
N ASN A 105 1.26 5.22 -16.31
CA ASN A 105 1.06 4.17 -17.29
C ASN A 105 1.31 2.79 -16.63
N GLY A 106 0.50 1.81 -16.99
CA GLY A 106 0.57 0.47 -16.42
C GLY A 106 1.83 -0.30 -16.86
N PRO A 107 2.01 -1.52 -16.32
CA PRO A 107 3.08 -2.39 -16.79
C PRO A 107 2.85 -2.84 -18.23
N GLU A 108 3.89 -3.37 -18.87
CA GLU A 108 3.75 -3.99 -20.19
C GLU A 108 2.89 -5.26 -20.13
N ILE A 109 2.39 -5.73 -21.28
CA ILE A 109 1.29 -6.70 -21.33
C ILE A 109 1.73 -8.18 -21.27
N VAL A 110 3.01 -8.47 -21.44
CA VAL A 110 3.57 -9.82 -21.59
C VAL A 110 4.03 -10.40 -20.27
N ASN A 111 4.87 -9.68 -19.53
CA ASN A 111 5.46 -10.08 -18.25
C ASN A 111 5.16 -9.08 -17.14
N HIS A 112 4.17 -8.22 -17.32
CA HIS A 112 3.71 -7.23 -16.34
C HIS A 112 4.82 -6.41 -15.65
N ILE A 113 5.91 -6.11 -16.39
CA ILE A 113 7.01 -5.29 -15.87
C ILE A 113 6.73 -3.79 -16.08
N CYS A 114 6.98 -2.99 -15.06
CA CYS A 114 6.94 -1.53 -15.13
C CYS A 114 8.14 -0.97 -15.92
N ASN A 115 8.12 -1.07 -17.25
CA ASN A 115 9.25 -0.61 -18.09
C ASN A 115 9.12 0.84 -18.59
N THR A 116 7.89 1.36 -18.69
CA THR A 116 7.64 2.71 -19.24
C THR A 116 7.63 3.76 -18.15
N ASP A 117 6.65 3.65 -17.24
CA ASP A 117 6.56 4.47 -16.06
C ASP A 117 6.94 3.65 -14.82
N GLN A 118 7.64 4.29 -13.89
CA GLN A 118 8.12 3.67 -12.65
C GLN A 118 8.04 4.66 -11.50
N PHE A 119 7.58 4.20 -10.35
CA PHE A 119 7.79 4.86 -9.08
C PHE A 119 8.74 4.02 -8.22
N LEU A 120 9.78 4.69 -7.74
CA LEU A 120 10.90 4.11 -7.02
C LEU A 120 11.11 4.87 -5.72
N VAL A 121 11.47 4.15 -4.67
CA VAL A 121 11.89 4.71 -3.39
C VAL A 121 13.31 4.25 -3.10
N SER A 122 14.21 5.19 -2.80
CA SER A 122 15.59 4.89 -2.40
C SER A 122 15.98 5.64 -1.13
N GLY A 123 17.08 5.21 -0.49
CA GLY A 123 17.58 5.81 0.76
C GLY A 123 16.88 5.37 2.05
N GLY A 124 15.89 4.48 1.94
CA GLY A 124 15.22 3.81 3.08
C GLY A 124 15.25 2.29 2.96
N SER A 125 14.30 1.60 3.61
CA SER A 125 14.09 0.16 3.40
C SER A 125 13.74 -0.15 1.93
N PRO A 126 14.14 -1.34 1.42
CA PRO A 126 13.76 -1.76 0.07
C PRO A 126 12.25 -1.71 -0.13
N ALA A 127 11.82 -1.11 -1.24
CA ALA A 127 10.44 -1.10 -1.69
C ALA A 127 10.43 -1.50 -3.18
N PRO A 128 9.44 -2.29 -3.62
CA PRO A 128 9.34 -2.69 -5.01
C PRO A 128 8.99 -1.50 -5.90
N THR A 129 9.41 -1.57 -7.15
CA THR A 129 8.97 -0.62 -8.18
C THR A 129 7.48 -0.82 -8.45
N ILE A 130 6.73 0.26 -8.52
CA ILE A 130 5.30 0.22 -8.90
C ILE A 130 5.02 1.12 -10.11
N CYS A 131 3.96 0.80 -10.84
CA CYS A 131 3.40 1.59 -11.92
C CYS A 131 1.89 1.34 -12.01
N GLY A 132 1.21 1.99 -12.96
CA GLY A 132 -0.25 1.94 -13.04
C GLY A 132 -0.94 2.72 -11.91
N SER A 133 -2.00 2.15 -11.33
CA SER A 133 -2.79 2.83 -10.29
C SER A 133 -2.48 2.31 -8.88
N ALA A 134 -2.22 3.22 -7.95
CA ALA A 134 -2.07 2.91 -6.53
C ALA A 134 -2.95 3.83 -5.66
N THR A 135 -3.96 4.47 -6.27
CA THR A 135 -4.81 5.43 -5.58
C THR A 135 -5.51 4.80 -4.37
N GLY A 136 -5.42 5.47 -3.22
CA GLY A 136 -5.96 5.05 -1.93
C GLY A 136 -5.07 4.08 -1.15
N GLU A 137 -3.92 3.66 -1.70
CA GLU A 137 -2.96 2.80 -1.02
C GLU A 137 -1.88 3.61 -0.28
N HIS A 138 -1.00 2.90 0.42
CA HIS A 138 0.12 3.50 1.12
C HIS A 138 1.37 2.61 1.15
N MET A 139 2.51 3.23 1.42
CA MET A 139 3.78 2.57 1.70
C MET A 139 4.41 3.09 2.98
N TYR A 140 4.98 2.20 3.77
CA TYR A 140 5.80 2.49 4.93
C TYR A 140 7.26 2.21 4.60
N ILE A 141 8.10 3.24 4.73
CA ILE A 141 9.52 3.21 4.40
C ILE A 141 10.31 3.44 5.68
N ASP A 142 11.11 2.46 6.10
CA ASP A 142 12.04 2.64 7.22
C ASP A 142 13.11 3.66 6.81
N ALA A 143 13.27 4.69 7.63
CA ALA A 143 14.21 5.78 7.39
C ALA A 143 15.53 5.60 8.17
N GLY A 144 15.69 4.50 8.91
CA GLY A 144 16.84 4.24 9.79
C GLY A 144 16.89 5.18 11.00
N MET A 145 17.93 5.04 11.83
CA MET A 145 18.18 5.95 12.95
C MET A 145 19.03 7.15 12.55
N GLY A 146 18.87 8.28 13.24
CA GLY A 146 19.63 9.51 12.97
C GLY A 146 19.21 10.23 11.69
N GLN A 147 20.05 11.13 11.17
CA GLN A 147 19.76 11.96 9.98
C GLN A 147 20.63 11.62 8.76
N SER A 148 21.28 10.46 8.75
CA SER A 148 22.42 10.21 7.86
C SER A 148 22.06 10.04 6.38
N ASN A 149 20.85 9.58 6.03
CA ASN A 149 20.47 9.36 4.62
C ASN A 149 19.09 9.95 4.30
N PRO A 150 18.98 10.78 3.24
CA PRO A 150 17.69 11.21 2.71
C PRO A 150 16.95 10.05 2.05
N ILE A 151 15.62 10.07 2.11
CA ILE A 151 14.77 9.20 1.28
C ILE A 151 14.50 9.95 -0.03
N ILE A 152 14.65 9.29 -1.17
CA ILE A 152 14.39 9.89 -2.48
C ILE A 152 13.24 9.15 -3.14
N LEU A 153 12.18 9.89 -3.47
CA LEU A 153 11.09 9.41 -4.32
C LEU A 153 11.44 9.74 -5.77
N THR A 154 11.35 8.78 -6.67
CA THR A 154 11.62 8.99 -8.09
C THR A 154 10.45 8.48 -8.92
N VAL A 155 9.91 9.34 -9.78
CA VAL A 155 8.98 8.95 -10.84
C VAL A 155 9.73 9.04 -12.17
N ILE A 156 9.94 7.91 -12.82
CA ILE A 156 10.47 7.84 -14.19
C ILE A 156 9.28 7.69 -15.13
N THR A 157 9.27 8.46 -16.21
CA THR A 157 8.21 8.47 -17.21
C THR A 157 8.81 8.33 -18.59
N SER A 158 8.27 7.42 -19.38
CA SER A 158 8.71 7.18 -20.76
C SER A 158 7.61 6.52 -21.58
N GLY A 159 7.84 6.33 -22.87
CA GLY A 159 6.89 5.64 -23.75
C GLY A 159 5.78 6.56 -24.30
N PRO A 160 4.60 6.00 -24.60
CA PRO A 160 3.53 6.73 -25.30
C PRO A 160 2.88 7.82 -24.44
N SER A 161 2.08 8.66 -25.11
CA SER A 161 1.26 9.68 -24.46
C SER A 161 0.29 9.03 -23.46
N PHE A 162 0.34 9.50 -22.20
CA PHE A 162 -0.52 9.05 -21.11
C PHE A 162 -0.72 10.20 -20.11
N PRO A 163 -1.95 10.47 -19.64
CA PRO A 163 -2.23 11.55 -18.69
C PRO A 163 -1.81 11.15 -17.27
N ARG A 164 -0.51 11.30 -16.95
CA ARG A 164 0.06 10.91 -15.66
C ARG A 164 -0.31 11.94 -14.60
N SER A 165 -0.71 11.49 -13.42
CA SER A 165 -1.01 12.39 -12.31
C SER A 165 -0.78 11.70 -10.97
N TRP A 166 -0.07 12.37 -10.08
CA TRP A 166 0.20 11.86 -8.74
C TRP A 166 0.15 12.98 -7.71
N ARG A 167 -0.36 12.62 -6.55
CA ARG A 167 -0.40 13.40 -5.32
C ARG A 167 -0.16 12.41 -4.18
N VAL A 168 1.07 12.39 -3.67
CA VAL A 168 1.50 11.46 -2.61
C VAL A 168 1.76 12.26 -1.34
N ARG A 169 0.99 12.02 -0.28
CA ARG A 169 1.18 12.69 1.01
C ARG A 169 2.31 12.02 1.78
N ILE A 170 3.28 12.81 2.23
CA ILE A 170 4.45 12.32 2.96
C ILE A 170 4.25 12.60 4.44
N SER A 171 4.14 11.54 5.23
CA SER A 171 4.01 11.60 6.69
C SER A 171 5.28 11.05 7.35
N GLN A 172 6.01 11.90 8.06
CA GLN A 172 7.17 11.53 8.85
C GLN A 172 6.73 11.06 10.25
N ILE A 173 7.10 9.84 10.60
CA ILE A 173 6.62 9.14 11.80
C ILE A 173 7.77 9.00 12.82
N PRO A 174 7.60 9.58 14.02
CA PRO A 174 8.55 9.41 15.11
C PRO A 174 8.69 7.94 15.56
N CYS A 175 9.86 7.57 16.07
CA CYS A 175 10.17 6.20 16.48
C CYS A 175 9.23 5.64 17.55
N GLY A 176 8.70 6.49 18.43
CA GLY A 176 7.75 6.13 19.50
C GLY A 176 6.28 6.33 19.14
N ALA A 177 5.94 6.71 17.90
CA ALA A 177 4.56 6.96 17.52
C ALA A 177 3.76 5.66 17.36
N ILE A 178 2.49 5.67 17.81
CA ILE A 178 1.55 4.55 17.66
C ILE A 178 1.27 4.23 16.17
N ALA A 179 1.42 5.23 15.30
CA ALA A 179 1.21 5.10 13.86
C ALA A 179 2.38 4.40 13.13
N LYS A 180 3.48 4.11 13.83
CA LYS A 180 4.64 3.40 13.28
C LYS A 180 4.25 1.96 12.97
N ALA A 181 4.53 1.53 11.75
CA ALA A 181 4.39 0.15 11.34
C ALA A 181 5.54 -0.71 11.87
N ASP A 182 5.29 -2.00 12.05
CA ASP A 182 6.33 -2.97 12.42
C ASP A 182 7.43 -3.04 11.35
N GLN A 183 8.65 -3.42 11.76
CA GLN A 183 9.79 -3.44 10.87
C GLN A 183 9.60 -4.45 9.72
N GLY A 184 9.88 -4.02 8.49
CA GLY A 184 9.75 -4.84 7.29
C GLY A 184 8.34 -4.90 6.70
N CYS A 185 7.38 -4.15 7.24
CA CYS A 185 6.03 -4.01 6.68
C CYS A 185 6.00 -2.84 5.69
N LEU A 186 5.72 -3.13 4.42
CA LEU A 186 5.54 -2.09 3.40
C LEU A 186 4.12 -1.54 3.45
N GLN A 187 3.12 -2.41 3.58
CA GLN A 187 1.74 -2.02 3.89
C GLN A 187 1.45 -2.35 5.35
N TYR A 188 0.81 -1.42 6.06
CA TYR A 188 0.40 -1.62 7.44
C TYR A 188 -1.04 -1.18 7.65
N HIS A 189 -1.87 -2.11 8.12
CA HIS A 189 -3.28 -1.92 8.37
C HIS A 189 -3.58 -2.06 9.85
N THR A 190 -4.63 -1.40 10.30
CA THR A 190 -5.06 -1.40 11.71
C THR A 190 -6.56 -1.65 11.79
N GLY A 191 -7.07 -1.90 12.99
CA GLY A 191 -8.48 -2.17 13.20
C GLY A 191 -8.85 -3.64 13.03
N VAL A 192 -10.04 -3.97 13.52
CA VAL A 192 -10.55 -5.35 13.59
C VAL A 192 -10.95 -5.90 12.22
N SER A 193 -11.23 -5.02 11.25
CA SER A 193 -11.54 -5.39 9.88
C SER A 193 -11.01 -4.36 8.92
N GLY A 194 -10.74 -4.77 7.68
CA GLY A 194 -10.28 -3.87 6.64
C GLY A 194 -10.06 -4.62 5.33
N ARG A 195 -9.42 -3.94 4.39
CA ARG A 195 -9.12 -4.46 3.06
C ARG A 195 -7.63 -4.31 2.78
N VAL A 196 -7.05 -5.32 2.15
CA VAL A 196 -5.68 -5.33 1.64
C VAL A 196 -5.72 -5.63 0.15
N LYS A 197 -4.91 -4.93 -0.65
CA LYS A 197 -4.77 -5.21 -2.08
C LYS A 197 -3.33 -5.07 -2.54
N SER A 198 -2.97 -5.80 -3.58
CA SER A 198 -1.70 -5.56 -4.28
C SER A 198 -1.72 -4.20 -4.99
N PHE A 199 -0.55 -3.59 -5.17
CA PHE A 199 -0.43 -2.41 -6.02
C PHE A 199 -0.90 -2.71 -7.45
N ASN A 200 -1.47 -1.71 -8.13
CA ASN A 200 -2.07 -1.84 -9.46
C ASN A 200 -3.24 -2.85 -9.58
N PHE A 201 -3.80 -3.29 -8.44
CA PHE A 201 -5.00 -4.11 -8.46
C PHE A 201 -6.22 -3.31 -8.92
N ASP A 202 -6.80 -3.77 -10.03
CA ASP A 202 -8.15 -3.42 -10.47
C ASP A 202 -8.75 -4.67 -11.14
N PRO A 203 -9.95 -5.12 -10.75
CA PRO A 203 -10.50 -6.40 -11.21
C PRO A 203 -10.82 -6.43 -12.72
N LEU A 204 -10.97 -5.26 -13.36
CA LEU A 204 -11.37 -5.15 -14.76
C LEU A 204 -10.17 -4.94 -15.68
N SER A 205 -9.26 -4.05 -15.29
CA SER A 205 -8.22 -3.45 -16.13
C SER A 205 -6.81 -3.51 -15.53
N GLY A 206 -6.70 -3.82 -14.24
CA GLY A 206 -5.43 -3.90 -13.52
C GLY A 206 -4.57 -5.06 -14.00
N ARG A 207 -3.28 -5.02 -13.70
CA ARG A 207 -2.35 -6.12 -13.96
C ARG A 207 -1.52 -6.33 -12.72
N GLN A 208 -1.39 -7.60 -12.31
CA GLN A 208 -0.44 -7.98 -11.28
C GLN A 208 0.94 -7.47 -11.65
N LEU A 209 1.58 -6.71 -10.77
CA LEU A 209 2.94 -6.26 -11.03
C LEU A 209 3.91 -7.42 -10.79
N SER A 210 4.90 -7.55 -11.67
CA SER A 210 5.98 -8.52 -11.54
C SER A 210 7.14 -7.94 -10.69
N ASN A 211 8.05 -8.80 -10.24
CA ASN A 211 9.17 -8.48 -9.35
C ASN A 211 8.74 -7.80 -8.04
N GLN A 212 7.62 -8.24 -7.47
CA GLN A 212 7.15 -7.75 -6.18
C GLN A 212 7.64 -8.69 -5.09
N ASP A 213 8.23 -8.14 -4.02
CA ASP A 213 8.54 -8.89 -2.82
C ASP A 213 8.40 -7.96 -1.62
N TYR A 214 7.27 -8.06 -0.92
CA TYR A 214 6.99 -7.23 0.24
C TYR A 214 6.04 -7.88 1.22
N SER A 215 6.05 -7.36 2.45
CA SER A 215 5.13 -7.79 3.49
C SER A 215 4.00 -6.78 3.73
N ILE A 216 2.83 -7.34 3.99
CA ILE A 216 1.62 -6.62 4.39
C ILE A 216 1.33 -7.03 5.83
N CYS A 217 1.27 -6.07 6.73
CA CYS A 217 1.09 -6.33 8.15
C CYS A 217 -0.23 -5.76 8.64
N ILE A 218 -0.89 -6.50 9.52
CA ILE A 218 -2.15 -6.10 10.12
C ILE A 218 -1.93 -6.12 11.63
N ARG A 219 -2.09 -4.96 12.28
CA ARG A 219 -1.91 -4.84 13.71
C ARG A 219 -2.88 -5.75 14.44
N THR A 220 -2.38 -6.65 15.28
CA THR A 220 -3.23 -7.46 16.16
C THR A 220 -3.90 -6.56 17.20
N GLU A 221 -5.24 -6.47 17.15
CA GLU A 221 -6.01 -5.70 18.11
C GLU A 221 -6.14 -6.47 19.43
N ARG A 222 -6.35 -5.74 20.54
CA ARG A 222 -6.47 -6.35 21.86
C ARG A 222 -7.61 -7.38 21.90
N ASN A 223 -7.35 -8.55 22.48
CA ASN A 223 -8.28 -9.69 22.59
C ASN A 223 -8.64 -10.37 21.27
N PHE A 224 -7.85 -10.20 20.21
CA PHE A 224 -8.00 -10.93 18.96
C PHE A 224 -6.88 -11.96 18.78
N CYS A 225 -7.26 -13.20 18.42
CA CYS A 225 -6.34 -14.35 18.39
C CYS A 225 -6.20 -14.99 17.00
N SER A 226 -7.11 -14.74 16.07
CA SER A 226 -6.95 -15.20 14.70
C SER A 226 -7.46 -14.15 13.73
N ILE A 227 -7.17 -14.35 12.46
CA ILE A 227 -7.62 -13.48 11.39
C ILE A 227 -8.19 -14.34 10.27
N GLN A 228 -9.33 -13.92 9.76
CA GLN A 228 -9.96 -14.50 8.59
C GLN A 228 -9.78 -13.56 7.41
N TYR A 229 -9.53 -14.14 6.24
CA TYR A 229 -9.42 -13.46 4.96
C TYR A 229 -10.47 -14.02 4.01
N THR A 230 -11.10 -13.14 3.25
CA THR A 230 -12.02 -13.46 2.17
C THR A 230 -11.63 -12.67 0.94
N ALA A 231 -11.69 -13.29 -0.24
CA ALA A 231 -11.55 -12.54 -1.48
C ALA A 231 -12.60 -11.43 -1.54
N CYS A 232 -12.21 -10.23 -1.99
CA CYS A 232 -13.14 -9.13 -2.14
C CYS A 232 -14.29 -9.53 -3.09
N PRO A 233 -15.49 -8.95 -2.93
CA PRO A 233 -16.59 -9.18 -3.87
C PRO A 233 -16.17 -8.87 -5.31
N GLY A 234 -16.60 -9.72 -6.26
CA GLY A 234 -16.35 -9.52 -7.68
C GLY A 234 -16.95 -8.19 -8.19
N ALA A 235 -16.34 -7.62 -9.24
CA ALA A 235 -16.73 -6.33 -9.78
C ALA A 235 -18.16 -6.30 -10.36
N MET A 236 -18.68 -7.44 -10.82
CA MET A 236 -20.04 -7.56 -11.37
C MET A 236 -20.74 -8.80 -10.80
N PRO A 237 -21.98 -8.67 -10.30
CA PRO A 237 -22.78 -9.82 -9.91
C PRO A 237 -22.96 -10.79 -11.07
N GLY A 238 -22.71 -12.08 -10.84
CA GLY A 238 -22.89 -13.14 -11.85
C GLY A 238 -21.70 -13.35 -12.79
N ASN A 239 -20.67 -12.51 -12.77
CA ASN A 239 -19.40 -12.79 -13.43
C ASN A 239 -18.41 -13.42 -12.45
N ARG A 240 -17.42 -14.16 -12.96
CA ARG A 240 -16.37 -14.75 -12.11
C ARG A 240 -15.60 -13.63 -11.41
N SER A 241 -15.38 -13.80 -10.11
CA SER A 241 -14.50 -12.92 -9.34
C SER A 241 -13.06 -13.04 -9.85
N ARG A 242 -12.47 -11.92 -10.25
CA ARG A 242 -11.03 -11.79 -10.56
C ARG A 242 -10.30 -11.05 -9.44
N THR A 243 -10.82 -11.17 -8.22
CA THR A 243 -10.25 -10.47 -7.05
C THR A 243 -9.11 -11.22 -6.40
N PHE A 244 -8.85 -12.46 -6.82
CA PHE A 244 -7.63 -13.20 -6.50
C PHE A 244 -7.18 -13.99 -7.72
N THR A 245 -6.21 -13.45 -8.46
CA THR A 245 -5.58 -14.13 -9.59
C THR A 245 -4.10 -13.85 -9.60
N LEU A 246 -3.33 -14.87 -9.19
CA LEU A 246 -1.88 -14.83 -9.07
C LEU A 246 -1.16 -15.70 -10.10
N SER A 247 -1.79 -16.79 -10.53
CA SER A 247 -1.17 -17.71 -11.49
C SER A 247 -2.19 -18.40 -12.39
N GLY A 248 -1.72 -18.87 -13.54
CA GLY A 248 -2.49 -19.50 -14.60
C GLY A 248 -3.19 -18.50 -15.52
N ASN A 249 -4.03 -19.04 -16.40
CA ASN A 249 -4.77 -18.23 -17.37
C ASN A 249 -6.11 -17.74 -16.78
N SER A 250 -6.13 -16.49 -16.31
CA SER A 250 -7.31 -15.87 -15.68
C SER A 250 -8.52 -15.68 -16.62
N ASN A 251 -8.38 -15.96 -17.92
CA ASN A 251 -9.50 -16.01 -18.85
C ASN A 251 -10.40 -17.25 -18.67
N SER A 252 -9.89 -18.32 -18.05
CA SER A 252 -10.65 -19.52 -17.70
C SER A 252 -10.54 -19.83 -16.21
N VAL A 253 -11.41 -20.67 -15.66
CA VAL A 253 -11.38 -21.03 -14.24
C VAL A 253 -10.04 -21.69 -13.90
N VAL A 254 -9.29 -21.07 -12.99
CA VAL A 254 -8.02 -21.59 -12.46
C VAL A 254 -8.25 -21.91 -10.99
N GLN A 255 -7.96 -23.14 -10.62
CA GLN A 255 -8.04 -23.59 -9.23
C GLN A 255 -7.03 -22.82 -8.37
N ALA A 256 -7.33 -22.73 -7.08
CA ALA A 256 -6.33 -22.44 -6.07
C ALA A 256 -5.28 -23.55 -6.10
N MET A 257 -4.02 -23.17 -5.96
CA MET A 257 -2.95 -24.09 -5.61
C MET A 257 -2.35 -23.64 -4.28
N VAL A 258 -1.69 -24.57 -3.58
CA VAL A 258 -1.13 -24.33 -2.26
C VAL A 258 0.28 -24.89 -2.14
N GLY A 259 1.09 -24.30 -1.25
CA GLY A 259 2.45 -24.75 -1.01
C GLY A 259 2.94 -24.44 0.41
N GLY A 260 4.08 -25.05 0.77
CA GLY A 260 4.72 -24.87 2.08
C GLY A 260 4.15 -25.75 3.21
N GLY A 261 3.04 -26.46 2.98
CA GLY A 261 2.48 -27.44 3.91
C GLY A 261 2.70 -28.90 3.49
N THR A 262 1.77 -29.76 3.89
CA THR A 262 1.89 -31.23 3.76
C THR A 262 1.30 -31.79 2.47
N GLN A 263 0.67 -30.96 1.64
CA GLN A 263 0.21 -31.36 0.30
C GLN A 263 1.43 -31.49 -0.63
N GLY A 264 2.04 -32.68 -0.65
CA GLY A 264 3.27 -33.03 -1.38
C GLY A 264 3.18 -33.04 -2.93
N SER A 265 2.69 -31.95 -3.53
CA SER A 265 2.63 -31.59 -4.98
C SER A 265 1.68 -32.41 -5.87
N PRO A 266 1.04 -31.80 -6.91
CA PRO A 266 1.57 -30.76 -7.82
C PRO A 266 1.21 -29.29 -7.47
N ASN A 267 2.09 -28.35 -7.85
CA ASN A 267 2.00 -26.87 -7.84
C ASN A 267 2.21 -26.15 -6.50
N SER A 268 3.42 -26.28 -5.94
CA SER A 268 3.90 -25.68 -4.68
C SER A 268 4.07 -24.15 -4.68
N CYS A 269 3.33 -23.42 -5.51
CA CYS A 269 3.33 -21.96 -5.58
C CYS A 269 4.76 -21.37 -5.59
N THR A 270 5.53 -21.72 -6.61
CA THR A 270 6.97 -21.41 -6.70
C THR A 270 7.25 -20.02 -7.29
N ASN A 271 6.40 -19.58 -8.20
CA ASN A 271 6.60 -18.37 -8.99
C ASN A 271 5.87 -17.21 -8.29
N ASP A 272 4.56 -17.13 -8.46
CA ASP A 272 3.74 -16.10 -7.83
C ASP A 272 2.93 -16.67 -6.68
N TRP A 273 2.93 -15.99 -5.53
CA TRP A 273 2.22 -16.46 -4.36
C TRP A 273 1.94 -15.37 -3.34
N LEU A 274 0.84 -15.57 -2.62
CA LEU A 274 0.56 -14.89 -1.38
C LEU A 274 0.76 -15.86 -0.23
N MET A 275 1.66 -15.51 0.68
CA MET A 275 1.87 -16.25 1.91
C MET A 275 0.86 -15.80 2.96
N VAL A 276 0.10 -16.77 3.46
CA VAL A 276 -0.78 -16.65 4.61
C VAL A 276 -0.29 -17.68 5.63
N PRO A 277 0.46 -17.28 6.67
CA PRO A 277 1.09 -18.23 7.58
C PRO A 277 0.09 -19.20 8.21
N CYS A 278 0.33 -20.49 8.09
CA CYS A 278 -0.56 -21.55 8.55
C CYS A 278 -2.04 -21.33 8.17
N ALA A 279 -2.29 -21.13 6.88
CA ALA A 279 -3.60 -21.00 6.27
C ALA A 279 -4.42 -22.30 6.39
N LYS A 280 -5.69 -22.14 6.79
CA LYS A 280 -6.71 -23.21 6.79
C LYS A 280 -8.04 -22.67 6.28
N ILE A 281 -8.91 -23.53 5.77
CA ILE A 281 -10.31 -23.15 5.50
C ILE A 281 -11.05 -23.00 6.85
N ALA A 282 -11.71 -21.85 7.06
CA ALA A 282 -12.33 -21.50 8.33
C ALA A 282 -13.52 -22.41 8.73
N ASP A 283 -14.30 -22.84 7.74
CA ASP A 283 -15.53 -23.63 7.89
C ASP A 283 -15.34 -25.13 7.56
N ARG A 284 -14.10 -25.61 7.46
CA ARG A 284 -13.82 -27.02 7.13
C ARG A 284 -14.25 -27.96 8.24
N LEU A 285 -15.04 -28.98 7.88
CA LEU A 285 -15.42 -30.09 8.76
C LEU A 285 -15.05 -31.44 8.10
N PRO A 286 -14.20 -32.27 8.74
CA PRO A 286 -13.42 -32.00 9.95
C PRO A 286 -12.35 -30.93 9.71
N MET A 287 -11.93 -30.23 10.77
CA MET A 287 -10.86 -29.23 10.65
C MET A 287 -9.56 -29.86 10.16
N ALA A 288 -8.86 -29.15 9.29
CA ALA A 288 -7.55 -29.57 8.78
C ALA A 288 -6.54 -29.71 9.94
N SER A 289 -5.93 -30.88 10.06
CA SER A 289 -4.84 -31.12 11.02
C SER A 289 -3.58 -30.34 10.63
N THR A 290 -3.36 -30.14 9.34
CA THR A 290 -2.24 -29.39 8.77
C THR A 290 -2.69 -28.04 8.22
N CYS A 291 -1.74 -27.19 7.88
CA CYS A 291 -1.96 -25.91 7.23
C CYS A 291 -0.96 -25.72 6.10
N GLU A 292 -1.31 -24.81 5.20
CA GLU A 292 -0.48 -24.40 4.08
C GLU A 292 0.08 -23.00 4.36
N ASP A 293 1.18 -22.62 3.71
CA ASP A 293 1.76 -21.28 3.90
C ASP A 293 1.58 -20.39 2.69
N LYS A 294 1.54 -20.96 1.48
CA LYS A 294 1.43 -20.22 0.21
C LYS A 294 0.13 -20.57 -0.49
N ILE A 295 -0.52 -19.56 -1.05
CA ILE A 295 -1.70 -19.68 -1.89
C ILE A 295 -1.40 -18.97 -3.23
N CYS A 296 -1.71 -19.64 -4.34
CA CYS A 296 -1.56 -19.12 -5.70
C CYS A 296 -2.67 -19.66 -6.62
N GLY A 297 -2.57 -19.42 -7.93
CA GLY A 297 -3.62 -19.77 -8.89
C GLY A 297 -4.65 -18.65 -9.05
N GLY A 298 -5.88 -19.01 -9.45
CA GLY A 298 -6.94 -18.03 -9.77
C GLY A 298 -8.19 -18.12 -8.91
N THR A 299 -8.08 -18.73 -7.73
CA THR A 299 -9.15 -18.84 -6.74
C THR A 299 -8.53 -18.69 -5.36
N PHE A 300 -9.15 -17.95 -4.45
CA PHE A 300 -8.65 -17.85 -3.07
C PHE A 300 -9.15 -19.02 -2.22
N ASN A 301 -8.26 -19.96 -1.90
CA ASN A 301 -8.56 -21.12 -1.05
C ASN A 301 -7.26 -21.66 -0.42
N ALA A 302 -7.35 -22.24 0.77
CA ALA A 302 -6.25 -22.94 1.44
C ALA A 302 -6.17 -24.44 1.07
N GLU A 303 -6.87 -24.86 0.01
CA GLU A 303 -6.84 -26.20 -0.58
C GLU A 303 -6.96 -26.11 -2.09
N VAL A 304 -6.49 -27.15 -2.80
CA VAL A 304 -6.64 -27.24 -4.26
C VAL A 304 -8.11 -27.32 -4.65
N SER A 305 -8.67 -26.21 -5.13
CA SER A 305 -10.11 -26.09 -5.42
C SER A 305 -10.40 -24.90 -6.33
N SER A 306 -11.47 -25.01 -7.13
CA SER A 306 -12.03 -23.90 -7.91
C SER A 306 -13.12 -23.11 -7.16
N VAL A 307 -13.35 -23.41 -5.88
CA VAL A 307 -14.35 -22.76 -5.05
C VAL A 307 -13.67 -21.86 -4.03
N GLU A 308 -14.00 -20.57 -4.03
CA GLU A 308 -13.49 -19.62 -3.04
C GLU A 308 -13.96 -19.99 -1.62
N ARG A 309 -13.06 -19.85 -0.65
CA ARG A 309 -13.34 -20.12 0.77
C ARG A 309 -12.71 -19.06 1.67
N THR A 310 -13.28 -18.91 2.85
CA THR A 310 -12.69 -18.06 3.90
C THR A 310 -11.46 -18.77 4.46
N VAL A 311 -10.32 -18.09 4.44
CA VAL A 311 -9.05 -18.61 4.96
C VAL A 311 -8.79 -18.02 6.33
N VAL A 312 -8.45 -18.86 7.31
CA VAL A 312 -8.10 -18.45 8.67
C VAL A 312 -6.61 -18.70 8.93
N SER A 313 -5.98 -17.76 9.65
CA SER A 313 -4.65 -17.92 10.25
C SER A 313 -4.69 -17.56 11.73
N THR A 314 -3.99 -18.35 12.55
CA THR A 314 -3.84 -18.14 14.00
C THR A 314 -2.45 -17.63 14.39
N ILE A 315 -1.56 -17.42 13.41
CA ILE A 315 -0.18 -16.98 13.63
C ILE A 315 -0.17 -15.47 13.85
N ARG A 316 0.48 -15.03 14.93
CA ARG A 316 0.62 -13.62 15.29
C ARG A 316 2.11 -13.25 15.35
N PRO A 317 2.53 -12.03 14.94
CA PRO A 317 1.70 -10.96 14.37
C PRO A 317 1.08 -11.36 13.01
N PHE A 318 -0.08 -10.77 12.67
CA PHE A 318 -0.74 -11.06 11.39
C PHE A 318 0.04 -10.40 10.25
N ARG A 319 0.73 -11.23 9.45
CA ARG A 319 1.59 -10.78 8.36
C ARG A 319 1.36 -11.67 7.14
N LEU A 320 1.16 -11.01 6.00
CA LEU A 320 1.19 -11.62 4.69
C LEU A 320 2.52 -11.27 4.01
N ALA A 321 3.00 -12.16 3.14
CA ALA A 321 4.10 -11.84 2.24
C ALA A 321 3.64 -12.09 0.80
N PHE A 322 3.80 -11.10 -0.07
CA PHE A 322 3.45 -11.21 -1.47
C PHE A 322 4.71 -11.26 -2.30
N HIS A 323 4.79 -12.23 -3.19
CA HIS A 323 5.92 -12.45 -4.07
C HIS A 323 5.44 -12.72 -5.49
N THR A 324 6.07 -12.06 -6.46
CA THR A 324 5.91 -12.31 -7.89
C THR A 324 7.26 -12.36 -8.58
N ASP A 325 7.42 -13.28 -9.52
CA ASP A 325 8.65 -13.37 -10.30
C ASP A 325 8.65 -12.37 -11.47
N SER A 326 9.47 -12.60 -12.50
CA SER A 326 9.60 -11.71 -13.66
C SER A 326 9.00 -12.28 -14.94
N ILE A 327 8.31 -13.43 -14.87
CA ILE A 327 7.90 -14.22 -16.02
C ILE A 327 6.42 -14.57 -15.88
N GLU A 328 5.59 -13.94 -16.71
CA GLU A 328 4.16 -14.25 -16.74
C GLU A 328 3.84 -15.11 -17.97
N ALA A 329 4.28 -14.67 -19.15
CA ALA A 329 4.03 -15.40 -20.38
C ALA A 329 4.88 -16.69 -20.48
N PRO A 330 4.32 -17.79 -21.01
CA PRO A 330 2.99 -17.93 -21.59
C PRO A 330 1.93 -18.49 -20.61
N THR A 331 2.30 -18.78 -19.36
CA THR A 331 1.47 -19.54 -18.42
C THR A 331 0.47 -18.66 -17.68
N ASP A 332 0.92 -17.50 -17.27
CA ASP A 332 0.21 -16.53 -16.46
C ASP A 332 -0.35 -15.46 -17.39
N VAL A 333 -1.67 -15.43 -17.50
CA VAL A 333 -2.36 -14.62 -18.50
C VAL A 333 -3.46 -13.84 -17.80
N ASP A 334 -3.37 -12.51 -17.89
CA ASP A 334 -4.41 -11.58 -17.43
C ASP A 334 -4.68 -11.64 -15.91
N ASN A 335 -3.63 -11.96 -15.13
CA ASN A 335 -3.66 -11.92 -13.67
C ASN A 335 -3.76 -10.48 -13.16
N ARG A 336 -4.57 -10.29 -12.11
CA ARG A 336 -4.94 -8.98 -11.56
C ARG A 336 -4.24 -8.68 -10.23
N GLY A 337 -3.64 -9.70 -9.62
CA GLY A 337 -3.14 -9.64 -8.24
C GLY A 337 -4.24 -10.07 -7.28
N PHE A 338 -4.33 -9.40 -6.13
CA PHE A 338 -5.33 -9.76 -5.12
C PHE A 338 -5.97 -8.56 -4.42
N CYS A 339 -7.17 -8.80 -3.92
CA CYS A 339 -7.90 -7.99 -2.97
C CYS A 339 -8.54 -8.93 -1.95
N LEU A 340 -8.20 -8.75 -0.67
CA LEU A 340 -8.76 -9.51 0.44
C LEU A 340 -9.38 -8.57 1.46
N ASP A 341 -10.60 -8.90 1.89
CA ASP A 341 -11.17 -8.36 3.12
C ASP A 341 -10.69 -9.22 4.29
N TYR A 342 -10.28 -8.58 5.39
CA TYR A 342 -9.88 -9.28 6.61
C TYR A 342 -10.80 -8.94 7.78
N VAL A 343 -11.00 -9.91 8.66
CA VAL A 343 -11.68 -9.74 9.94
C VAL A 343 -10.95 -10.53 11.02
N GLN A 344 -10.42 -9.82 12.01
CA GLN A 344 -9.84 -10.42 13.21
C GLN A 344 -10.95 -11.09 14.03
N GLN A 345 -10.65 -12.27 14.57
CA GLN A 345 -11.57 -13.03 15.42
C GLN A 345 -11.15 -12.90 16.89
N PRO A 346 -12.12 -12.67 17.78
CA PRO A 346 -11.84 -12.56 19.21
C PRO A 346 -11.24 -13.87 19.73
N CYS A 347 -10.37 -13.77 20.72
CA CYS A 347 -9.88 -14.92 21.46
C CYS A 347 -11.08 -15.62 22.12
N THR A 348 -11.36 -16.85 21.73
CA THR A 348 -12.33 -17.69 22.44
C THR A 348 -11.70 -18.15 23.74
N SER A 349 -12.39 -17.99 24.86
CA SER A 349 -11.93 -18.35 26.21
C SER A 349 -11.74 -19.86 26.45
N ASN A 350 -11.86 -20.70 25.42
CA ASN A 350 -11.85 -22.15 25.54
C ASN A 350 -11.05 -22.80 24.40
N LYS A 351 -9.82 -23.24 24.72
CA LYS A 351 -9.44 -24.65 24.67
C LYS A 351 -8.29 -24.91 25.64
#